data_AF-A0A158K4R7-F1
#
_entry.id   AF-A0A158K4R7-F1
#
_cell.length_a   1.000
_cell.length_b   1.000
_cell.length_c   1.000
_cell.angle_alpha   90.00
_cell.angle_beta   90.00
_cell.angle_gamma   90.00
#
_symmetry.space_group_name_H-M   'P 1'
#
loop_
_entity.id
_entity.type
_entity.pdbx_description
1 polymer ?
#
loop_
_entity_poly.entity_id
_entity_poly.type
_entity_poly.pdbx_seq_one_letter_code
_entity_poly.pdbx_strand_id
1 'polypeptide(L)'
;MRALNVVAMVTVTSGVLAAAPIFAAAQTPAQMGQQSLPHSLPQPLPFEKLAAECAPDIHPTTLKGVVSTESSWNPYAIGVVGGRLERQPRNLAEAIATARELERQGFNFSMGLGQVNRYNLARYGENYETVFEPCRNLKAGSAILKDCFQRATAQIGDEQQALRAAFSCYYSGNFTRGFRADRAGQPSYVQKVVANATDSAQPIPVVPAVKRESADGATPLSQAGRPSIPANPIRLTTPAWVIFAEVAQQDQPAAQMRAESANALVEASAVRVRLKTPAGAAAREGQSPALRGADVARMQRSTPNGIEQDAPFVQFVD
;
A
#
# COMPACT_ATOMS: atom_id res chain seq x y z
N MET A 1 -40.55 17.11 66.27
CA MET A 1 -41.12 18.21 67.08
C MET A 1 -40.75 19.55 66.43
N ARG A 2 -41.49 20.62 66.70
CA ARG A 2 -41.34 21.96 66.07
C ARG A 2 -40.13 22.73 66.63
N ALA A 3 -39.49 23.59 65.81
CA ALA A 3 -38.88 24.90 66.13
C ALA A 3 -37.97 25.37 64.97
N LEU A 4 -37.77 26.66 64.64
CA LEU A 4 -38.49 27.91 64.95
C LEU A 4 -38.17 28.96 63.84
N ASN A 5 -38.86 30.11 63.82
CA ASN A 5 -38.57 31.26 62.94
C ASN A 5 -37.25 31.98 63.28
N VAL A 6 -36.79 32.89 62.40
CA VAL A 6 -36.61 34.35 62.68
C VAL A 6 -36.50 35.14 61.36
N VAL A 7 -36.91 36.42 61.40
CA VAL A 7 -37.07 37.37 60.29
C VAL A 7 -35.90 38.37 60.24
N ALA A 8 -35.56 38.90 59.06
CA ALA A 8 -34.89 40.21 58.93
C ALA A 8 -35.26 40.95 57.62
N MET A 9 -35.89 42.11 57.74
CA MET A 9 -35.95 43.16 56.70
C MET A 9 -34.73 44.07 56.83
N VAL A 10 -34.13 44.50 55.71
CA VAL A 10 -33.53 45.85 55.57
C VAL A 10 -33.77 46.35 54.12
N THR A 11 -33.91 47.67 53.97
CA THR A 11 -34.35 48.45 52.79
C THR A 11 -33.17 49.09 52.02
N VAL A 12 -33.46 50.11 51.15
CA VAL A 12 -32.52 51.12 50.58
C VAL A 12 -31.85 50.66 49.24
N THR A 13 -31.83 51.38 48.10
CA THR A 13 -32.16 52.79 47.71
C THR A 13 -32.59 52.94 46.24
N SER A 14 -33.11 54.13 45.91
CA SER A 14 -33.09 54.91 44.63
C SER A 14 -32.25 54.39 43.44
N GLY A 15 -32.62 54.60 42.17
CA GLY A 15 -33.59 55.55 41.61
C GLY A 15 -32.89 56.71 40.90
N VAL A 16 -32.65 56.58 39.58
CA VAL A 16 -32.16 57.65 38.69
C VAL A 16 -32.89 57.56 37.35
N LEU A 17 -33.63 58.62 36.98
CA LEU A 17 -34.07 58.84 35.60
C LEU A 17 -32.94 59.51 34.81
N ALA A 18 -32.73 59.06 33.58
CA ALA A 18 -32.06 59.85 32.54
C ALA A 18 -32.89 59.77 31.26
N ALA A 19 -33.25 60.92 30.70
CA ALA A 19 -34.13 61.01 29.55
C ALA A 19 -33.39 60.71 28.23
N ALA A 20 -34.13 60.18 27.25
CA ALA A 20 -33.67 60.09 25.87
C ALA A 20 -33.53 61.48 25.22
N PRO A 21 -32.84 61.55 24.07
CA PRO A 21 -33.56 62.05 22.91
C PRO A 21 -33.59 61.06 21.74
N ILE A 22 -34.69 61.12 21.01
CA ILE A 22 -34.94 60.36 19.79
C ILE A 22 -34.20 61.02 18.63
N PHE A 23 -33.40 60.26 17.89
CA PHE A 23 -33.06 60.60 16.50
C PHE A 23 -33.53 59.46 15.59
N ALA A 24 -34.51 59.78 14.75
CA ALA A 24 -34.95 58.89 13.69
C ALA A 24 -33.97 58.99 12.50
N ALA A 25 -33.44 57.85 12.07
CA ALA A 25 -32.78 57.71 10.79
C ALA A 25 -33.29 56.42 10.12
N ALA A 26 -34.07 56.57 9.06
CA ALA A 26 -34.50 55.43 8.26
C ALA A 26 -33.33 54.92 7.42
N GLN A 27 -33.08 53.60 7.43
CA GLN A 27 -32.14 52.95 6.53
C GLN A 27 -32.52 51.48 6.29
N THR A 28 -32.91 51.20 5.04
CA THR A 28 -32.80 49.93 4.28
C THR A 28 -33.09 48.57 4.95
N PRO A 29 -33.99 47.74 4.38
CA PRO A 29 -34.05 46.32 4.71
C PRO A 29 -32.82 45.60 4.14
N ALA A 30 -31.84 45.32 5.00
CA ALA A 30 -30.71 44.46 4.65
C ALA A 30 -31.20 43.02 4.37
N GLN A 31 -30.72 42.44 3.28
CA GLN A 31 -31.19 41.14 2.80
C GLN A 31 -30.67 39.96 3.62
N MET A 32 -31.30 38.81 3.36
CA MET A 32 -30.92 37.46 3.78
C MET A 32 -29.40 37.25 3.85
N GLY A 33 -28.90 36.98 5.05
CA GLY A 33 -27.59 36.36 5.27
C GLY A 33 -27.79 34.93 5.79
N GLN A 34 -27.77 33.95 4.89
CA GLN A 34 -27.79 32.53 5.28
C GLN A 34 -26.53 32.23 6.10
N GLN A 35 -26.69 31.91 7.39
CA GLN A 35 -25.58 31.41 8.18
C GLN A 35 -25.26 29.99 7.72
N SER A 36 -24.13 29.88 7.03
CA SER A 36 -23.64 28.68 6.36
C SER A 36 -23.40 27.53 7.33
N LEU A 37 -23.73 26.32 6.86
CA LEU A 37 -23.51 25.03 7.53
C LEU A 37 -22.06 24.84 7.99
N PRO A 38 -21.80 24.03 9.04
CA PRO A 38 -20.45 23.72 9.50
C PRO A 38 -19.66 23.01 8.40
N HIS A 39 -18.35 23.25 8.37
CA HIS A 39 -17.44 22.67 7.39
C HIS A 39 -17.43 21.14 7.52
N SER A 40 -18.00 20.45 6.55
CA SER A 40 -17.91 19.00 6.42
C SER A 40 -16.45 18.58 6.34
N LEU A 41 -15.96 17.84 7.34
CA LEU A 41 -14.67 17.16 7.22
C LEU A 41 -14.71 16.27 5.96
N PRO A 42 -13.67 16.29 5.11
CA PRO A 42 -13.66 15.47 3.91
C PRO A 42 -13.80 13.99 4.31
N GLN A 43 -14.82 13.33 3.77
CA GLN A 43 -15.03 11.91 3.99
C GLN A 43 -13.79 11.15 3.53
N PRO A 44 -13.27 10.17 4.30
CA PRO A 44 -12.15 9.36 3.84
C PRO A 44 -12.55 8.64 2.56
N LEU A 45 -11.68 8.71 1.55
CA LEU A 45 -11.81 7.96 0.31
C LEU A 45 -11.88 6.44 0.61
N PRO A 46 -12.39 5.61 -0.31
CA PRO A 46 -12.66 4.19 -0.03
C PRO A 46 -11.44 3.40 0.47
N PHE A 47 -10.24 3.71 -0.05
CA PHE A 47 -9.01 3.08 0.45
C PHE A 47 -8.57 3.63 1.80
N GLU A 48 -8.65 4.94 2.02
CA GLU A 48 -8.26 5.59 3.27
C GLU A 48 -9.09 5.08 4.45
N LYS A 49 -10.38 4.72 4.21
CA LYS A 49 -11.20 3.99 5.19
C LYS A 49 -10.64 2.58 5.46
N LEU A 50 -10.36 1.80 4.40
CA LEU A 50 -9.79 0.45 4.53
C LEU A 50 -8.43 0.47 5.25
N ALA A 51 -7.59 1.47 4.95
CA ALA A 51 -6.30 1.69 5.61
C ALA A 51 -6.46 1.98 7.10
N ALA A 52 -7.40 2.86 7.48
CA ALA A 52 -7.67 3.18 8.88
C ALA A 52 -8.23 1.96 9.66
N GLU A 53 -9.06 1.13 9.03
CA GLU A 53 -9.67 -0.06 9.65
C GLU A 53 -8.69 -1.25 9.76
N CYS A 54 -7.83 -1.44 8.76
CA CYS A 54 -6.99 -2.64 8.64
C CYS A 54 -5.51 -2.39 8.95
N ALA A 55 -5.05 -1.15 8.98
CA ALA A 55 -3.65 -0.80 9.21
C ALA A 55 -3.50 0.52 10.01
N PRO A 56 -4.16 0.67 11.18
CA PRO A 56 -4.22 1.94 11.93
C PRO A 56 -2.86 2.46 12.41
N ASP A 57 -1.84 1.60 12.48
CA ASP A 57 -0.46 1.98 12.80
C ASP A 57 0.27 2.72 11.65
N ILE A 58 -0.23 2.70 10.42
CA ILE A 58 0.45 3.24 9.24
C ILE A 58 -0.32 4.44 8.68
N HIS A 59 0.40 5.52 8.31
CA HIS A 59 -0.24 6.63 7.61
C HIS A 59 -1.02 6.17 6.37
N PRO A 60 -2.29 6.57 6.17
CA PRO A 60 -3.04 6.21 4.97
C PRO A 60 -2.29 6.58 3.68
N THR A 61 -1.69 7.78 3.65
CA THR A 61 -0.76 8.25 2.60
C THR A 61 0.47 7.35 2.40
N THR A 62 1.08 6.86 3.48
CA THR A 62 2.27 5.99 3.43
C THR A 62 1.89 4.59 2.94
N LEU A 63 0.79 4.04 3.47
CA LEU A 63 0.24 2.76 3.04
C LEU A 63 -0.23 2.81 1.58
N LYS A 64 -0.82 3.94 1.14
CA LYS A 64 -1.16 4.22 -0.27
C LYS A 64 0.08 4.15 -1.16
N GLY A 65 1.18 4.78 -0.74
CA GLY A 65 2.46 4.71 -1.44
C GLY A 65 2.95 3.28 -1.62
N VAL A 66 2.95 2.49 -0.53
CA VAL A 66 3.37 1.08 -0.53
C VAL A 66 2.44 0.23 -1.41
N VAL A 67 1.13 0.20 -1.17
CA VAL A 67 0.17 -0.63 -1.92
C VAL A 67 0.14 -0.28 -3.42
N SER A 68 0.28 1.00 -3.78
CA SER A 68 0.42 1.41 -5.18
C SER A 68 1.68 0.83 -5.82
N THR A 69 2.80 0.80 -5.09
CA THR A 69 4.07 0.25 -5.59
C THR A 69 4.09 -1.29 -5.60
N GLU A 70 3.43 -1.93 -4.64
CA GLU A 70 3.44 -3.38 -4.45
C GLU A 70 2.45 -4.13 -5.36
N SER A 71 1.25 -3.60 -5.59
CA SER A 71 0.22 -4.35 -6.32
C SER A 71 -0.57 -3.55 -7.35
N SER A 72 -0.36 -2.23 -7.44
CA SER A 72 -1.24 -1.31 -8.18
C SER A 72 -2.72 -1.55 -7.84
N TRP A 73 -3.01 -1.76 -6.55
CA TRP A 73 -4.34 -2.03 -5.98
C TRP A 73 -4.98 -3.38 -6.33
N ASN A 74 -4.25 -4.31 -6.96
CA ASN A 74 -4.77 -5.65 -7.26
C ASN A 74 -4.70 -6.57 -6.02
N PRO A 75 -5.83 -6.99 -5.42
CA PRO A 75 -5.83 -7.89 -4.26
C PRO A 75 -5.41 -9.32 -4.59
N TYR A 76 -5.36 -9.70 -5.87
CA TYR A 76 -4.92 -11.02 -6.35
C TYR A 76 -3.51 -10.99 -6.96
N ALA A 77 -2.76 -9.90 -6.78
CA ALA A 77 -1.41 -9.77 -7.29
C ALA A 77 -0.49 -10.85 -6.68
N ILE A 78 0.28 -11.51 -7.54
CA ILE A 78 1.35 -12.44 -7.16
C ILE A 78 2.65 -12.01 -7.84
N GLY A 79 3.61 -11.56 -7.04
CA GLY A 79 4.96 -11.21 -7.49
C GLY A 79 5.94 -12.35 -7.25
N VAL A 80 6.67 -12.77 -8.29
CA VAL A 80 7.64 -13.87 -8.19
C VAL A 80 9.07 -13.32 -8.11
N VAL A 81 9.83 -13.82 -7.15
CA VAL A 81 11.23 -13.42 -6.92
C VAL A 81 12.09 -13.85 -8.11
N GLY A 82 12.83 -12.92 -8.68
CA GLY A 82 13.65 -13.18 -9.87
C GLY A 82 12.85 -13.50 -11.15
N GLY A 83 11.53 -13.30 -11.17
CA GLY A 83 10.67 -13.64 -12.31
C GLY A 83 9.43 -12.76 -12.41
N ARG A 84 8.42 -13.25 -13.12
CA ARG A 84 7.01 -12.77 -13.09
C ARG A 84 6.11 -13.85 -13.68
N LEU A 85 4.83 -13.85 -13.29
CA LEU A 85 3.81 -14.62 -13.99
C LEU A 85 3.60 -14.09 -15.41
N GLU A 86 3.29 -14.97 -16.37
CA GLU A 86 2.84 -14.52 -17.71
C GLU A 86 1.48 -13.80 -17.68
N ARG A 87 0.64 -14.15 -16.70
CA ARG A 87 -0.66 -13.53 -16.45
C ARG A 87 -0.94 -13.51 -14.94
N GLN A 88 -1.42 -12.39 -14.41
CA GLN A 88 -1.89 -12.31 -13.03
C GLN A 88 -3.25 -13.04 -12.84
N PRO A 89 -3.52 -13.63 -11.67
CA PRO A 89 -4.84 -14.18 -11.33
C PRO A 89 -5.95 -13.14 -11.45
N ARG A 90 -7.16 -13.57 -11.84
CA ARG A 90 -8.33 -12.68 -11.99
C ARG A 90 -9.32 -12.74 -10.82
N ASN A 91 -9.20 -13.77 -9.97
CA ASN A 91 -10.11 -14.05 -8.86
C ASN A 91 -9.38 -14.85 -7.78
N LEU A 92 -10.01 -14.98 -6.61
CA LEU A 92 -9.46 -15.69 -5.44
C LEU A 92 -9.09 -17.15 -5.74
N ALA A 93 -9.92 -17.88 -6.48
CA ALA A 93 -9.67 -19.30 -6.79
C ALA A 93 -8.43 -19.48 -7.68
N GLU A 94 -8.29 -18.66 -8.73
CA GLU A 94 -7.06 -18.60 -9.52
C GLU A 94 -5.84 -18.21 -8.68
N ALA A 95 -5.99 -17.28 -7.74
CA ALA A 95 -4.89 -16.79 -6.91
C ALA A 95 -4.36 -17.86 -5.95
N ILE A 96 -5.27 -18.59 -5.27
CA ILE A 96 -4.94 -19.73 -4.41
C ILE A 96 -4.28 -20.85 -5.22
N ALA A 97 -4.86 -21.22 -6.37
CA ALA A 97 -4.30 -22.26 -7.25
C ALA A 97 -2.90 -21.87 -7.74
N THR A 98 -2.71 -20.60 -8.13
CA THR A 98 -1.41 -20.08 -8.58
C THR A 98 -0.36 -20.09 -7.47
N ALA A 99 -0.72 -19.66 -6.26
CA ALA A 99 0.20 -19.69 -5.10
C ALA A 99 0.64 -21.12 -4.76
N ARG A 100 -0.30 -22.07 -4.73
CA ARG A 100 -0.01 -23.49 -4.45
C ARG A 100 0.88 -24.13 -5.52
N GLU A 101 0.66 -23.78 -6.78
CA GLU A 101 1.49 -24.28 -7.89
C GLU A 101 2.90 -23.66 -7.89
N LEU A 102 3.04 -22.37 -7.58
CA LEU A 102 4.35 -21.75 -7.38
C LEU A 102 5.12 -22.36 -6.21
N GLU A 103 4.43 -22.69 -5.11
CA GLU A 103 5.02 -23.43 -3.98
C GLU A 103 5.52 -24.81 -4.42
N ARG A 104 4.71 -25.56 -5.17
CA ARG A 104 5.07 -26.90 -5.69
C ARG A 104 6.28 -26.84 -6.64
N GLN A 105 6.40 -25.78 -7.42
CA GLN A 105 7.56 -25.50 -8.28
C GLN A 105 8.78 -24.93 -7.51
N GLY A 106 8.67 -24.70 -6.20
CA GLY A 106 9.77 -24.23 -5.35
C GLY A 106 10.06 -22.73 -5.44
N PHE A 107 9.18 -21.93 -6.03
CA PHE A 107 9.39 -20.48 -6.15
C PHE A 107 9.29 -19.76 -4.80
N ASN A 108 10.03 -18.66 -4.69
CA ASN A 108 9.76 -17.61 -3.73
C ASN A 108 8.85 -16.55 -4.38
N PHE A 109 7.78 -16.15 -3.69
CA PHE A 109 6.77 -15.22 -4.19
C PHE A 109 6.02 -14.53 -3.05
N SER A 110 5.37 -13.42 -3.38
CA SER A 110 4.52 -12.62 -2.52
C SER A 110 3.09 -12.50 -3.06
N MET A 111 2.15 -12.12 -2.18
CA MET A 111 0.71 -12.15 -2.46
C MET A 111 -0.04 -10.91 -1.93
N GLY A 112 -1.04 -10.48 -2.69
CA GLY A 112 -2.04 -9.48 -2.29
C GLY A 112 -1.56 -8.03 -2.30
N LEU A 113 -2.36 -7.13 -1.71
CA LEU A 113 -2.20 -5.68 -1.79
C LEU A 113 -0.83 -5.15 -1.33
N GLY A 114 -0.32 -5.65 -0.21
CA GLY A 114 0.99 -5.35 0.33
C GLY A 114 2.07 -6.37 -0.01
N GLN A 115 1.81 -7.36 -0.88
CA GLN A 115 2.79 -8.36 -1.29
C GLN A 115 3.47 -9.10 -0.11
N VAL A 116 2.66 -9.68 0.76
CA VAL A 116 3.16 -10.53 1.87
C VAL A 116 3.83 -11.77 1.31
N ASN A 117 5.09 -11.99 1.68
CA ASN A 117 5.89 -13.10 1.18
C ASN A 117 5.45 -14.47 1.75
N ARG A 118 5.53 -15.53 0.94
CA ARG A 118 5.15 -16.91 1.36
C ARG A 118 5.83 -17.38 2.65
N TYR A 119 7.07 -16.98 2.91
CA TYR A 119 7.81 -17.38 4.11
C TYR A 119 7.36 -16.62 5.37
N ASN A 120 6.69 -15.47 5.21
CA ASN A 120 6.20 -14.67 6.33
C ASN A 120 4.77 -15.03 6.75
N LEU A 121 4.00 -15.76 5.95
CA LEU A 121 2.57 -16.02 6.19
C LEU A 121 2.28 -16.51 7.61
N ALA A 122 2.97 -17.58 8.05
CA ALA A 122 2.77 -18.17 9.37
C ALA A 122 3.11 -17.21 10.53
N ARG A 123 4.13 -16.33 10.36
CA ARG A 123 4.51 -15.31 11.36
C ARG A 123 3.40 -14.27 11.58
N TYR A 124 2.57 -14.03 10.56
CA TYR A 124 1.45 -13.08 10.61
C TYR A 124 0.06 -13.76 10.63
N GLY A 125 0.00 -15.07 10.87
CA GLY A 125 -1.25 -15.83 10.99
C GLY A 125 -2.01 -16.06 9.68
N GLU A 126 -1.37 -15.80 8.53
CA GLU A 126 -1.93 -15.94 7.18
C GLU A 126 -1.65 -17.31 6.58
N ASN A 127 -2.40 -17.67 5.54
CA ASN A 127 -2.17 -18.81 4.64
C ASN A 127 -2.61 -18.44 3.21
N TYR A 128 -2.43 -19.35 2.24
CA TYR A 128 -2.77 -19.05 0.84
C TYR A 128 -4.25 -18.76 0.60
N GLU A 129 -5.15 -19.33 1.40
CA GLU A 129 -6.60 -19.08 1.34
C GLU A 129 -6.98 -17.67 1.82
N THR A 130 -6.17 -17.07 2.69
CA THR A 130 -6.56 -15.88 3.47
C THR A 130 -5.76 -14.63 3.17
N VAL A 131 -4.52 -14.78 2.69
CA VAL A 131 -3.62 -13.67 2.34
C VAL A 131 -4.14 -12.79 1.20
N PHE A 132 -5.12 -13.24 0.41
CA PHE A 132 -5.74 -12.44 -0.64
C PHE A 132 -6.96 -11.63 -0.17
N GLU A 133 -7.41 -11.79 1.08
CA GLU A 133 -8.42 -10.91 1.66
C GLU A 133 -7.78 -9.54 1.94
N PRO A 134 -8.32 -8.42 1.39
CA PRO A 134 -7.72 -7.09 1.53
C PRO A 134 -7.33 -6.68 2.95
N CYS A 135 -8.21 -6.85 3.93
CA CYS A 135 -7.98 -6.39 5.29
C CYS A 135 -6.89 -7.20 6.01
N ARG A 136 -6.94 -8.53 5.89
CA ARG A 136 -5.91 -9.47 6.38
C ARG A 136 -4.54 -9.19 5.77
N ASN A 137 -4.50 -8.99 4.45
CA ASN A 137 -3.26 -8.67 3.75
C ASN A 137 -2.66 -7.35 4.23
N LEU A 138 -3.48 -6.31 4.40
CA LEU A 138 -3.03 -5.00 4.92
C LEU A 138 -2.60 -5.09 6.39
N LYS A 139 -3.22 -5.92 7.22
CA LYS A 139 -2.76 -6.20 8.61
C LYS A 139 -1.37 -6.82 8.63
N ALA A 140 -1.14 -7.86 7.82
CA ALA A 140 0.17 -8.50 7.71
C ALA A 140 1.25 -7.56 7.12
N GLY A 141 0.94 -6.86 6.02
CA GLY A 141 1.85 -5.89 5.40
C GLY A 141 2.18 -4.72 6.33
N SER A 142 1.18 -4.11 6.97
CA SER A 142 1.44 -3.03 7.93
C SER A 142 2.31 -3.47 9.11
N ALA A 143 2.12 -4.69 9.61
CA ALA A 143 2.97 -5.24 10.67
C ALA A 143 4.43 -5.46 10.23
N ILE A 144 4.67 -5.89 8.97
CA ILE A 144 6.03 -5.97 8.39
C ILE A 144 6.66 -4.58 8.27
N LEU A 145 5.91 -3.59 7.78
CA LEU A 145 6.42 -2.22 7.64
C LEU A 145 6.73 -1.57 9.00
N LYS A 146 5.89 -1.83 10.02
CA LYS A 146 6.08 -1.37 11.39
C LYS A 146 7.34 -1.96 12.02
N ASP A 147 7.59 -3.26 11.86
CA ASP A 147 8.83 -3.94 12.28
C ASP A 147 10.07 -3.30 11.63
N CYS A 148 10.05 -3.15 10.30
CA CYS A 148 11.11 -2.49 9.55
C CYS A 148 11.38 -1.05 10.01
N PHE A 149 10.33 -0.27 10.31
CA PHE A 149 10.47 1.10 10.82
C PHE A 149 11.03 1.14 12.24
N GLN A 150 10.56 0.27 13.13
CA GLN A 150 11.09 0.15 14.50
C GLN A 150 12.59 -0.20 14.49
N ARG A 151 13.01 -1.16 13.65
CA ARG A 151 14.43 -1.51 13.48
C ARG A 151 15.25 -0.38 12.85
N ALA A 152 14.69 0.39 11.93
CA ALA A 152 15.37 1.53 11.30
C ALA A 152 15.57 2.69 12.28
N THR A 153 14.52 3.10 13.02
CA THR A 153 14.57 4.19 14.00
C THR A 153 15.53 3.90 15.17
N ALA A 154 15.76 2.61 15.49
CA ALA A 154 16.79 2.21 16.46
C ALA A 154 18.24 2.48 16.00
N GLN A 155 18.46 2.76 14.70
CA GLN A 155 19.78 3.00 14.10
C GLN A 155 19.90 4.39 13.45
N ILE A 156 18.78 5.00 13.08
CA ILE A 156 18.69 6.24 12.32
C ILE A 156 17.84 7.24 13.11
N GLY A 157 18.47 8.32 13.59
CA GLY A 157 17.81 9.32 14.43
C GLY A 157 16.88 10.28 13.68
N ASP A 158 17.01 10.39 12.36
CA ASP A 158 16.04 11.14 11.53
C ASP A 158 14.87 10.24 11.12
N GLU A 159 13.66 10.71 11.40
CA GLU A 159 12.42 9.96 11.22
C GLU A 159 12.09 9.67 9.74
N GLN A 160 12.39 10.61 8.83
CA GLN A 160 12.11 10.42 7.40
C GLN A 160 13.15 9.51 6.77
N GLN A 161 14.42 9.59 7.16
CA GLN A 161 15.46 8.65 6.76
C GLN A 161 15.17 7.24 7.29
N ALA A 162 14.73 7.12 8.56
CA ALA A 162 14.28 5.84 9.12
C ALA A 162 13.08 5.26 8.35
N LEU A 163 12.12 6.09 7.93
CA LEU A 163 10.99 5.67 7.10
C LEU A 163 11.43 5.23 5.68
N ARG A 164 12.34 5.96 5.04
CA ARG A 164 12.92 5.58 3.74
C ARG A 164 13.73 4.27 3.85
N ALA A 165 14.47 4.07 4.95
CA ALA A 165 15.15 2.81 5.27
C ALA A 165 14.16 1.66 5.52
N ALA A 166 13.04 1.93 6.22
CA ALA A 166 11.97 0.96 6.44
C ALA A 166 11.36 0.46 5.12
N PHE A 167 11.17 1.33 4.13
CA PHE A 167 10.75 0.92 2.77
C PHE A 167 11.79 0.00 2.11
N SER A 168 13.09 0.28 2.25
CA SER A 168 14.13 -0.64 1.76
C SER A 168 14.07 -2.01 2.45
N CYS A 169 13.85 -2.03 3.76
CA CYS A 169 13.68 -3.25 4.55
C CYS A 169 12.42 -4.03 4.12
N TYR A 170 11.29 -3.37 3.95
CA TYR A 170 10.03 -3.97 3.49
C TYR A 170 10.21 -4.79 2.21
N TYR A 171 10.97 -4.19 1.27
CA TYR A 171 11.24 -4.69 -0.06
C TYR A 171 12.30 -5.82 -0.13
N SER A 172 13.21 -5.89 0.83
CA SER A 172 14.46 -6.67 0.67
C SER A 172 15.19 -7.06 1.97
N GLY A 173 14.53 -6.97 3.13
CA GLY A 173 15.07 -7.26 4.47
C GLY A 173 16.04 -6.23 5.05
N ASN A 174 16.74 -5.48 4.20
CA ASN A 174 17.83 -4.57 4.60
C ASN A 174 17.57 -3.09 4.25
N PHE A 175 18.21 -2.19 4.99
CA PHE A 175 18.01 -0.74 4.86
C PHE A 175 18.64 -0.05 3.64
N THR A 176 19.31 -0.77 2.73
CA THR A 176 20.08 -0.12 1.63
C THR A 176 19.61 -0.49 0.22
N ARG A 177 19.14 -1.71 -0.02
CA ARG A 177 18.88 -2.23 -1.37
C ARG A 177 17.74 -1.52 -2.09
N GLY A 178 16.70 -1.09 -1.39
CA GLY A 178 15.54 -0.36 -1.95
C GLY A 178 15.86 1.04 -2.47
N PHE A 179 17.01 1.61 -2.09
CA PHE A 179 17.50 2.88 -2.64
C PHE A 179 18.13 2.73 -4.04
N ARG A 180 18.46 1.50 -4.46
CA ARG A 180 19.05 1.22 -5.77
C ARG A 180 17.95 0.90 -6.79
N ALA A 181 18.07 1.46 -7.99
CA ALA A 181 17.25 1.07 -9.13
C ALA A 181 17.61 -0.35 -9.61
N ASP A 182 16.61 -1.08 -10.09
CA ASP A 182 16.77 -2.46 -10.55
C ASP A 182 17.14 -2.57 -12.02
N ARG A 183 16.94 -1.45 -12.73
CA ARG A 183 17.13 -1.27 -14.17
C ARG A 183 17.68 0.14 -14.36
N ALA A 184 18.64 0.29 -15.28
CA ALA A 184 19.12 1.60 -15.66
C ALA A 184 17.95 2.47 -16.15
N GLY A 185 17.89 3.72 -15.70
CA GLY A 185 16.85 4.68 -16.06
C GLY A 185 15.49 4.54 -15.35
N GLN A 186 15.31 3.55 -14.46
CA GLN A 186 14.10 3.46 -13.62
C GLN A 186 14.33 4.05 -12.21
N PRO A 187 13.29 4.57 -11.53
CA PRO A 187 13.38 4.96 -10.13
C PRO A 187 13.62 3.75 -9.22
N SER A 188 14.27 3.97 -8.08
CA SER A 188 14.42 2.95 -7.02
C SER A 188 13.10 2.68 -6.31
N TYR A 189 13.01 1.57 -5.57
CA TYR A 189 11.79 1.21 -4.82
C TYR A 189 11.37 2.33 -3.85
N VAL A 190 12.32 2.88 -3.09
CA VAL A 190 12.06 4.00 -2.17
C VAL A 190 11.50 5.20 -2.92
N GLN A 191 12.04 5.54 -4.10
CA GLN A 191 11.52 6.65 -4.91
C GLN A 191 10.09 6.40 -5.42
N LYS A 192 9.75 5.15 -5.82
CA LYS A 192 8.40 4.78 -6.26
C LYS A 192 7.37 4.96 -5.14
N VAL A 193 7.65 4.41 -3.94
CA VAL A 193 6.77 4.54 -2.77
C VAL A 193 6.55 6.02 -2.41
N VAL A 194 7.62 6.82 -2.44
CA VAL A 194 7.58 8.24 -2.11
C VAL A 194 6.76 9.04 -3.11
N ALA A 195 6.91 8.79 -4.41
CA ALA A 195 6.09 9.42 -5.44
C ALA A 195 4.60 9.09 -5.23
N ASN A 196 4.26 7.80 -5.19
CA ASN A 196 2.90 7.29 -5.03
C ASN A 196 2.20 7.76 -3.74
N ALA A 197 2.95 7.93 -2.65
CA ALA A 197 2.43 8.49 -1.40
C ALA A 197 2.07 9.97 -1.55
N THR A 198 2.96 10.76 -2.16
CA THR A 198 2.93 12.22 -2.07
C THR A 198 2.07 12.92 -3.12
N ASP A 199 1.53 12.20 -4.10
CA ASP A 199 0.60 12.76 -5.10
C ASP A 199 -0.77 13.17 -4.51
N SER A 200 -1.08 12.85 -3.25
CA SER A 200 -2.19 13.46 -2.48
C SER A 200 -2.10 13.10 -0.98
N ALA A 201 -2.01 14.07 -0.07
CA ALA A 201 -1.79 13.82 1.37
C ALA A 201 -2.47 14.81 2.34
N GLN A 202 -2.98 14.31 3.47
CA GLN A 202 -3.39 15.04 4.69
C GLN A 202 -3.13 14.14 5.95
N PRO A 203 -2.76 14.66 7.16
CA PRO A 203 -2.23 13.88 8.31
C PRO A 203 -3.28 13.18 9.24
N ILE A 204 -3.03 12.32 10.28
CA ILE A 204 -1.83 11.76 10.99
C ILE A 204 -2.15 10.30 11.48
N PRO A 205 -1.21 9.32 11.48
CA PRO A 205 -1.04 8.37 12.61
C PRO A 205 0.45 7.91 12.83
N VAL A 206 0.68 6.73 13.47
CA VAL A 206 1.93 6.30 14.14
C VAL A 206 3.18 6.22 13.24
N VAL A 207 3.12 5.56 12.09
CA VAL A 207 4.15 5.77 11.05
C VAL A 207 3.81 7.08 10.33
N PRO A 208 4.76 8.03 10.19
CA PRO A 208 4.49 9.35 9.61
C PRO A 208 4.03 9.32 8.16
N ALA A 209 3.48 10.45 7.72
CA ALA A 209 3.35 10.75 6.30
C ALA A 209 4.73 10.83 5.64
N VAL A 210 4.86 10.26 4.45
CA VAL A 210 6.01 10.53 3.58
C VAL A 210 6.01 11.99 3.13
N LYS A 211 7.14 12.67 3.26
CA LYS A 211 7.36 14.02 2.72
C LYS A 211 8.23 13.99 1.46
N ARG A 212 7.95 14.87 0.49
CA ARG A 212 8.93 15.24 -0.55
C ARG A 212 9.92 16.21 0.08
N GLU A 213 11.20 15.95 -0.15
CA GLU A 213 12.27 16.92 0.12
C GLU A 213 12.65 17.59 -1.20
N SER A 214 12.91 18.89 -1.18
CA SER A 214 13.49 19.61 -2.32
C SER A 214 14.93 19.15 -2.52
N ALA A 215 15.31 18.88 -3.77
CA ALA A 215 16.51 18.13 -4.11
C ALA A 215 17.83 18.72 -3.59
N ASP A 216 18.82 17.84 -3.42
CA ASP A 216 20.24 18.18 -3.34
C ASP A 216 20.63 19.16 -4.45
N GLY A 217 21.40 20.19 -4.08
CA GLY A 217 21.67 21.34 -4.95
C GLY A 217 22.58 21.03 -6.13
N ALA A 218 21.98 20.83 -7.31
CA ALA A 218 22.65 21.03 -8.59
C ALA A 218 22.19 22.37 -9.19
N THR A 219 23.14 23.29 -9.41
CA THR A 219 22.88 24.66 -9.90
C THR A 219 22.25 24.66 -11.30
N PRO A 220 21.10 25.32 -11.52
CA PRO A 220 20.53 25.44 -12.86
C PRO A 220 21.21 26.57 -13.63
N LEU A 221 21.91 26.23 -14.73
CA LEU A 221 22.27 27.19 -15.77
C LEU A 221 21.01 27.55 -16.57
N SER A 222 20.76 28.85 -16.72
CA SER A 222 19.61 29.39 -17.45
C SER A 222 19.76 29.22 -18.96
N GLN A 223 18.76 28.66 -19.62
CA GLN A 223 18.52 28.87 -21.05
C GLN A 223 17.02 29.07 -21.34
N ALA A 224 16.73 30.05 -22.18
CA ALA A 224 15.39 30.42 -22.62
C ALA A 224 15.09 29.83 -24.01
N GLY A 225 13.82 29.54 -24.29
CA GLY A 225 13.39 29.09 -25.63
C GLY A 225 12.01 28.44 -25.66
N ARG A 226 10.97 29.24 -25.96
CA ARG A 226 9.60 28.81 -26.28
C ARG A 226 9.54 28.33 -27.76
N PRO A 227 8.56 27.51 -28.22
CA PRO A 227 7.12 27.81 -28.07
C PRO A 227 6.15 26.63 -27.81
N SER A 228 4.91 27.04 -27.54
CA SER A 228 3.74 26.24 -27.17
C SER A 228 3.03 25.58 -28.36
N ILE A 229 2.54 24.35 -28.16
CA ILE A 229 1.65 23.60 -29.05
C ILE A 229 0.23 23.62 -28.43
N PRO A 230 -0.85 23.81 -29.22
CA PRO A 230 -2.21 23.97 -28.68
C PRO A 230 -2.75 22.69 -28.03
N ALA A 231 -3.49 22.86 -26.93
CA ALA A 231 -4.17 21.78 -26.22
C ALA A 231 -5.46 21.35 -26.95
N ASN A 232 -5.61 20.05 -27.18
CA ASN A 232 -6.86 19.43 -27.59
C ASN A 232 -7.41 18.64 -26.39
N PRO A 233 -8.65 18.89 -25.89
CA PRO A 233 -9.13 18.26 -24.67
C PRO A 233 -9.47 16.78 -24.88
N ILE A 234 -8.52 15.88 -24.61
CA ILE A 234 -8.82 14.47 -24.44
C ILE A 234 -9.66 14.30 -23.17
N ARG A 235 -10.90 13.88 -23.36
CA ARG A 235 -11.88 13.63 -22.30
C ARG A 235 -11.45 12.41 -21.49
N LEU A 236 -10.71 12.63 -20.41
CA LEU A 236 -10.32 11.59 -19.46
C LEU A 236 -11.55 11.03 -18.74
N THR A 237 -12.09 9.92 -19.25
CA THR A 237 -13.08 9.11 -18.53
C THR A 237 -12.37 8.37 -17.40
N THR A 238 -12.65 8.72 -16.16
CA THR A 238 -12.18 7.98 -14.98
C THR A 238 -12.86 6.60 -14.93
N PRO A 239 -12.10 5.50 -14.75
CA PRO A 239 -12.70 4.23 -14.36
C PRO A 239 -13.11 4.32 -12.89
N ALA A 240 -14.40 4.55 -12.63
CA ALA A 240 -14.96 4.38 -11.31
C ALA A 240 -15.06 2.88 -10.98
N TRP A 241 -14.39 2.44 -9.92
CA TRP A 241 -14.49 1.06 -9.45
C TRP A 241 -15.86 0.81 -8.81
N VAL A 242 -16.72 0.08 -9.52
CA VAL A 242 -17.92 -0.55 -8.95
C VAL A 242 -17.60 -2.00 -8.62
N ILE A 243 -17.59 -2.34 -7.34
CA ILE A 243 -17.55 -3.73 -6.87
C ILE A 243 -19.00 -4.23 -6.86
N PHE A 244 -19.30 -5.20 -7.71
CA PHE A 244 -20.56 -5.95 -7.66
C PHE A 244 -20.33 -7.31 -7.01
N ALA A 245 -21.08 -7.59 -5.95
CA ALA A 245 -21.21 -8.92 -5.37
C ALA A 245 -22.62 -9.09 -4.77
N GLU A 246 -23.60 -9.30 -5.64
CA GLU A 246 -24.89 -9.89 -5.28
C GLU A 246 -25.35 -10.67 -6.52
N VAL A 247 -25.27 -12.00 -6.47
CA VAL A 247 -25.81 -12.87 -7.51
C VAL A 247 -26.89 -13.72 -6.85
N ALA A 248 -28.14 -13.50 -7.23
CA ALA A 248 -29.25 -14.31 -6.76
C ALA A 248 -29.09 -15.76 -7.24
N GLN A 249 -29.15 -16.70 -6.30
CA GLN A 249 -29.19 -18.13 -6.59
C GLN A 249 -30.42 -18.46 -7.46
N GLN A 250 -30.22 -19.18 -8.57
CA GLN A 250 -31.29 -19.94 -9.22
C GLN A 250 -30.88 -21.42 -9.27
N ASP A 251 -31.73 -22.28 -8.71
CA ASP A 251 -31.52 -23.73 -8.63
C ASP A 251 -31.63 -24.42 -10.00
N GLN A 252 -30.71 -25.36 -10.27
CA GLN A 252 -30.97 -26.61 -11.01
C GLN A 252 -29.78 -27.62 -10.85
N PRO A 253 -30.01 -28.94 -11.08
CA PRO A 253 -29.33 -29.99 -10.31
C PRO A 253 -27.92 -30.42 -10.80
N ALA A 254 -27.05 -30.76 -9.83
CA ALA A 254 -25.60 -30.80 -9.99
C ALA A 254 -24.96 -32.22 -10.00
N ALA A 255 -25.60 -33.21 -10.64
CA ALA A 255 -25.18 -34.62 -10.54
C ALA A 255 -24.24 -35.12 -11.65
N GLN A 256 -24.38 -34.66 -12.90
CA GLN A 256 -23.71 -35.32 -14.06
C GLN A 256 -22.52 -34.56 -14.67
N MET A 257 -22.42 -33.23 -14.52
CA MET A 257 -21.31 -32.45 -15.10
C MET A 257 -20.01 -32.45 -14.27
N ARG A 258 -20.05 -32.90 -13.01
CA ARG A 258 -18.92 -32.74 -12.07
C ARG A 258 -17.67 -33.56 -12.41
N ALA A 259 -17.82 -34.70 -13.07
CA ALA A 259 -16.68 -35.60 -13.35
C ALA A 259 -15.79 -35.09 -14.49
N GLU A 260 -16.37 -34.65 -15.61
CA GLU A 260 -15.61 -34.18 -16.77
C GLU A 260 -15.06 -32.77 -16.58
N SER A 261 -15.82 -31.86 -15.94
CA SER A 261 -15.34 -30.50 -15.65
C SER A 261 -14.16 -30.47 -14.68
N ALA A 262 -14.10 -31.41 -13.72
CA ALA A 262 -12.97 -31.50 -12.78
C ALA A 262 -11.67 -31.89 -13.48
N ASN A 263 -11.72 -32.75 -14.50
CA ASN A 263 -10.52 -33.18 -15.23
C ASN A 263 -10.03 -32.10 -16.22
N ALA A 264 -10.96 -31.42 -16.90
CA ALA A 264 -10.62 -30.36 -17.86
C ALA A 264 -10.02 -29.10 -17.22
N LEU A 265 -10.40 -28.77 -15.98
CA LEU A 265 -9.86 -27.61 -15.25
C LEU A 265 -8.43 -27.83 -14.71
N VAL A 266 -7.97 -29.07 -14.60
CA VAL A 266 -6.63 -29.40 -14.09
C VAL A 266 -5.56 -29.26 -15.18
N GLU A 267 -5.87 -29.55 -16.46
CA GLU A 267 -4.89 -29.45 -17.56
C GLU A 267 -4.74 -28.03 -18.16
N ALA A 268 -5.74 -27.15 -17.99
CA ALA A 268 -5.84 -25.91 -18.77
C ALA A 268 -5.08 -24.68 -18.21
N SER A 269 -4.42 -24.76 -17.05
CA SER A 269 -3.74 -23.61 -16.43
C SER A 269 -2.36 -23.94 -15.85
N ALA A 270 -1.45 -24.41 -16.70
CA ALA A 270 -0.03 -24.43 -16.37
C ALA A 270 0.46 -23.02 -15.96
N VAL A 271 0.80 -22.83 -14.69
CA VAL A 271 1.34 -21.56 -14.18
C VAL A 271 2.75 -21.36 -14.74
N ARG A 272 2.88 -20.35 -15.59
CA ARG A 272 4.13 -20.01 -16.27
C ARG A 272 4.80 -18.82 -15.62
N VAL A 273 6.02 -19.03 -15.14
CA VAL A 273 6.91 -17.98 -14.64
C VAL A 273 7.93 -17.65 -15.71
N ARG A 274 7.95 -16.40 -16.17
CA ARG A 274 9.06 -15.88 -16.98
C ARG A 274 10.14 -15.37 -16.04
N LEU A 275 11.23 -16.13 -15.92
CA LEU A 275 12.43 -15.72 -15.19
C LEU A 275 13.03 -14.44 -15.79
N LYS A 276 13.70 -13.66 -14.96
CA LYS A 276 14.52 -12.53 -15.41
C LYS A 276 15.86 -13.05 -15.90
N THR A 277 16.22 -12.72 -17.14
CA THR A 277 17.58 -12.94 -17.63
C THR A 277 18.56 -12.16 -16.75
N PRO A 278 19.62 -12.79 -16.20
CA PRO A 278 20.66 -12.07 -15.48
C PRO A 278 21.35 -11.08 -16.42
N ALA A 279 21.41 -9.80 -16.02
CA ALA A 279 22.23 -8.81 -16.70
C ALA A 279 23.71 -9.14 -16.46
N GLY A 280 24.31 -9.91 -17.37
CA GLY A 280 25.70 -10.38 -17.26
C GLY A 280 26.03 -11.63 -18.08
N ALA A 281 25.02 -12.42 -18.48
CA ALA A 281 25.24 -13.60 -19.33
C ALA A 281 25.40 -13.24 -20.82
N ALA A 282 26.43 -12.46 -21.15
CA ALA A 282 26.92 -12.37 -22.52
C ALA A 282 27.58 -13.70 -22.87
N ALA A 283 26.95 -14.48 -23.76
CA ALA A 283 27.50 -15.75 -24.21
C ALA A 283 28.86 -15.52 -24.90
N ARG A 284 29.94 -16.02 -24.30
CA ARG A 284 31.19 -16.23 -25.02
C ARG A 284 31.06 -17.52 -25.82
N GLU A 285 30.71 -17.38 -27.10
CA GLU A 285 30.99 -18.43 -28.07
C GLU A 285 32.50 -18.67 -28.17
N GLY A 286 32.89 -19.93 -28.37
CA GLY A 286 34.27 -20.31 -28.68
C GLY A 286 35.09 -20.83 -27.49
N GLN A 287 34.94 -22.13 -27.20
CA GLN A 287 36.00 -23.16 -27.31
C GLN A 287 35.70 -24.38 -26.43
N SER A 288 35.52 -25.54 -27.05
CA SER A 288 35.72 -26.83 -26.36
C SER A 288 37.22 -27.10 -26.20
N PRO A 289 37.62 -27.81 -25.14
CA PRO A 289 38.26 -29.10 -25.39
C PRO A 289 37.68 -30.24 -24.54
N ALA A 290 38.07 -31.47 -24.88
CA ALA A 290 37.40 -32.69 -24.44
C ALA A 290 38.02 -33.40 -23.22
N LEU A 291 37.15 -34.02 -22.42
CA LEU A 291 37.29 -35.29 -21.71
C LEU A 291 38.51 -35.56 -20.79
N ARG A 292 38.22 -35.60 -19.48
CA ARG A 292 38.54 -36.63 -18.45
C ARG A 292 37.80 -36.18 -17.17
N GLY A 293 37.25 -37.00 -16.28
CA GLY A 293 37.16 -38.46 -16.20
C GLY A 293 37.06 -38.84 -14.71
N ALA A 294 35.88 -39.33 -14.27
CA ALA A 294 35.53 -39.77 -12.90
C ALA A 294 35.75 -38.78 -11.73
N ASP A 295 34.67 -38.41 -11.03
CA ASP A 295 34.41 -39.05 -9.73
C ASP A 295 32.99 -38.76 -9.22
N VAL A 296 32.34 -39.79 -8.67
CA VAL A 296 30.97 -39.73 -8.14
C VAL A 296 31.04 -39.82 -6.62
N ALA A 297 31.09 -38.67 -5.92
CA ALA A 297 31.15 -38.68 -4.47
C ALA A 297 30.38 -37.53 -3.79
N ARG A 298 29.43 -37.95 -2.94
CA ARG A 298 29.09 -37.34 -1.65
C ARG A 298 28.36 -36.00 -1.65
N MET A 299 27.05 -36.12 -1.81
CA MET A 299 26.03 -35.35 -1.10
C MET A 299 26.45 -35.06 0.36
N GLN A 300 26.91 -33.84 0.65
CA GLN A 300 27.09 -33.36 2.02
C GLN A 300 25.81 -32.66 2.49
N ARG A 301 25.13 -33.28 3.47
CA ARG A 301 24.13 -32.58 4.28
C ARG A 301 24.85 -31.53 5.12
N SER A 302 24.50 -30.26 4.95
CA SER A 302 24.77 -29.20 5.92
C SER A 302 23.50 -28.95 6.74
N THR A 303 23.53 -29.34 8.01
CA THR A 303 22.52 -29.00 9.03
C THR A 303 22.67 -27.53 9.48
N PRO A 304 21.66 -26.95 10.15
CA PRO A 304 21.38 -25.53 10.00
C PRO A 304 22.23 -24.65 10.93
N ASN A 305 22.77 -23.57 10.36
CA ASN A 305 23.16 -22.38 11.12
C ASN A 305 22.13 -21.28 10.87
N GLY A 306 21.60 -20.72 11.95
CA GLY A 306 20.63 -19.63 11.90
C GLY A 306 21.26 -18.35 11.37
N ILE A 307 20.99 -18.05 10.10
CA ILE A 307 20.91 -16.69 9.59
C ILE A 307 19.46 -16.50 9.19
N GLU A 308 18.82 -15.45 9.72
CA GLU A 308 17.48 -15.05 9.31
C GLU A 308 17.53 -14.75 7.81
N GLN A 309 16.96 -15.65 6.99
CA GLN A 309 16.98 -15.53 5.55
C GLN A 309 15.94 -14.47 5.15
N ASP A 310 16.37 -13.21 5.23
CA ASP A 310 15.65 -12.05 4.71
C ASP A 310 15.09 -12.37 3.32
N ALA A 311 13.76 -12.39 3.21
CA ALA A 311 13.08 -12.89 2.02
C ALA A 311 13.50 -12.07 0.78
N PRO A 312 14.16 -12.67 -0.22
CA PRO A 312 14.68 -11.90 -1.34
C PRO A 312 13.55 -11.32 -2.19
N PHE A 313 13.56 -10.01 -2.32
CA PHE A 313 13.23 -9.20 -3.49
C PHE A 313 12.19 -9.71 -4.51
N VAL A 314 10.97 -9.19 -4.40
CA VAL A 314 9.92 -9.29 -5.42
C VAL A 314 10.06 -8.15 -6.44
N GLN A 315 9.82 -8.44 -7.72
CA GLN A 315 9.79 -7.41 -8.75
C GLN A 315 8.63 -7.55 -9.71
N PHE A 316 7.81 -6.52 -9.75
CA PHE A 316 7.01 -6.22 -10.92
C PHE A 316 7.89 -5.59 -12.01
N VAL A 317 7.56 -5.97 -13.23
CA VAL A 317 8.14 -5.46 -14.47
C VAL A 317 6.95 -4.93 -15.24
N ASP A 318 6.95 -3.61 -15.45
CA ASP A 318 6.12 -2.94 -16.44
C ASP A 318 6.39 -3.53 -17.84
#